data_AF-A0A519YXK4-F1
#
_entry.id   AF-A0A519YXK4-F1
#
_cell.length_a   1.000
_cell.length_b   1.000
_cell.length_c   1.000
_cell.angle_alpha   90.00
_cell.angle_beta   90.00
_cell.angle_gamma   90.00
#
_symmetry.space_group_name_H-M   'P 1'
#
loop_
_entity.id
_entity.type
_entity.pdbx_description
1 polymer ?
#
loop_
_entity_poly.entity_id
_entity_poly.type
_entity_poly.pdbx_seq_one_letter_code
_entity_poly.pdbx_strand_id
1 'polypeptide(L)'
;GKVLVKRGPKENRFRPSIDALFRSAGYSYGPRVIGVVLTGYLDDGTSGLWSIQRLGGLTVVQDPRDAQSPAMPANALEFVQADHVVPLAELGPLLVQLTAERVPAKPRVTKAELDLLGLELAIAKAGNAFALNIIGHGQLTSFTCPECHGALTQLIEGKLIRYRCHTGHAYTVSALLGEVTQSVEGFLYQAMRGIEETHMLLSTLADHFVQEQQPAVADLFLRKAEESSVQAQQMHQAIVRHESLSGDLQFRGKKPGG
;
A
#
# COMPACT_ATOMS: atom_id res chain seq x y z
N GLY A 1 -11.08 -21.14 17.11
CA GLY A 1 -10.64 -20.69 15.77
C GLY A 1 -9.28 -21.27 15.43
N LYS A 2 -8.81 -21.13 14.20
CA LYS A 2 -7.43 -21.43 13.79
C LYS A 2 -6.78 -20.16 13.26
N VAL A 3 -5.52 -19.90 13.58
CA VAL A 3 -4.73 -18.81 13.00
C VAL A 3 -3.84 -19.38 11.90
N LEU A 4 -3.73 -18.68 10.78
CA LEU A 4 -2.96 -19.13 9.63
C LEU A 4 -2.01 -18.03 9.18
N VAL A 5 -0.71 -18.30 9.27
CA VAL A 5 0.34 -17.40 8.77
C VAL A 5 0.75 -17.88 7.38
N LYS A 6 0.59 -17.03 6.37
CA LYS A 6 0.89 -17.37 4.96
C LYS A 6 1.81 -16.35 4.33
N ARG A 7 2.49 -16.80 3.28
CA ARG A 7 3.40 -16.00 2.45
C ARG A 7 2.78 -15.67 1.10
N GLY A 8 1.46 -15.41 1.08
CA GLY A 8 0.78 -14.91 -0.10
C GLY A 8 1.35 -13.55 -0.57
N PRO A 9 0.85 -13.05 -1.71
CA PRO A 9 1.22 -11.73 -2.23
C PRO A 9 0.87 -10.63 -1.21
N LYS A 10 1.58 -9.51 -1.28
CA LYS A 10 1.30 -8.34 -0.43
C LYS A 10 -0.04 -7.69 -0.77
N GLU A 11 -0.64 -7.06 0.22
CA GLU A 11 -1.82 -6.21 0.08
C GLU A 11 -1.54 -4.84 0.71
N ASN A 12 -1.75 -3.77 -0.05
CA ASN A 12 -1.44 -2.39 0.35
C ASN A 12 -0.01 -2.20 0.87
N ARG A 13 0.96 -2.92 0.29
CA ARG A 13 2.40 -2.96 0.67
C ARG A 13 2.72 -3.80 1.91
N PHE A 14 1.71 -4.31 2.60
CA PHE A 14 1.89 -4.97 3.89
C PHE A 14 1.80 -6.49 3.79
N ARG A 15 2.61 -7.12 4.63
CA ARG A 15 2.49 -8.53 5.03
C ARG A 15 3.07 -8.68 6.45
N PRO A 16 2.22 -8.83 7.49
CA PRO A 16 0.77 -9.02 7.45
C PRO A 16 0.00 -7.73 7.10
N SER A 17 -1.17 -7.86 6.47
CA SER A 17 -2.11 -6.74 6.18
C SER A 17 -3.36 -6.85 7.06
N ILE A 18 -3.84 -5.71 7.56
CA ILE A 18 -5.08 -5.59 8.34
C ILE A 18 -6.28 -5.96 7.47
N ASP A 19 -6.32 -5.50 6.22
CA ASP A 19 -7.38 -5.85 5.27
C ASP A 19 -7.52 -7.36 5.07
N ALA A 20 -6.40 -8.06 4.87
CA ALA A 20 -6.40 -9.52 4.73
C ALA A 20 -6.92 -10.23 5.99
N LEU A 21 -6.52 -9.75 7.19
CA LEU A 21 -7.01 -10.26 8.46
C LEU A 21 -8.53 -10.08 8.58
N PHE A 22 -9.01 -8.85 8.43
CA PHE A 22 -10.42 -8.50 8.57
C PHE A 22 -11.29 -9.24 7.56
N ARG A 23 -10.86 -9.32 6.30
CA ARG A 23 -11.54 -10.09 5.25
C ARG A 23 -11.67 -11.56 5.63
N SER A 24 -10.59 -12.16 6.12
CA SER A 24 -10.58 -13.58 6.50
C SER A 24 -11.48 -13.87 7.70
N ALA A 25 -11.51 -12.96 8.68
CA ALA A 25 -12.36 -13.04 9.85
C ALA A 25 -13.84 -12.90 9.44
N GLY A 26 -14.17 -11.85 8.69
CA GLY A 26 -15.51 -11.58 8.19
C GLY A 26 -16.08 -12.75 7.38
N TYR A 27 -15.29 -13.32 6.46
CA TYR A 27 -15.75 -14.46 5.67
C TYR A 27 -15.99 -15.71 6.53
N SER A 28 -15.16 -15.95 7.53
CA SER A 28 -15.21 -17.19 8.33
C SER A 28 -16.24 -17.14 9.45
N TYR A 29 -16.45 -15.97 10.06
CA TYR A 29 -17.28 -15.81 11.25
C TYR A 29 -18.48 -14.88 11.04
N GLY A 30 -18.53 -14.16 9.92
CA GLY A 30 -19.67 -13.35 9.51
C GLY A 30 -20.08 -12.35 10.59
N PRO A 31 -21.36 -12.35 10.98
CA PRO A 31 -21.88 -11.44 12.00
C PRO A 31 -21.20 -11.49 13.37
N ARG A 32 -20.46 -12.55 13.69
CA ARG A 32 -19.76 -12.69 14.98
C ARG A 32 -18.43 -11.92 15.05
N VAL A 33 -18.09 -11.15 14.02
CA VAL A 33 -16.84 -10.38 13.98
C VAL A 33 -17.09 -8.95 14.45
N ILE A 34 -16.19 -8.46 15.30
CA ILE A 34 -16.05 -7.04 15.61
C ILE A 34 -14.72 -6.60 14.99
N GLY A 35 -14.78 -5.75 13.97
CA GLY A 35 -13.60 -5.11 13.37
C GLY A 35 -13.32 -3.79 14.08
N VAL A 36 -12.08 -3.60 14.54
CA VAL A 36 -11.68 -2.40 15.27
C VAL A 36 -10.50 -1.74 14.57
N VAL A 37 -10.67 -0.52 14.08
CA VAL A 37 -9.58 0.31 13.53
C VAL A 37 -9.13 1.33 14.56
N LEU A 38 -7.83 1.36 14.82
CA LEU A 38 -7.19 2.24 15.81
C LEU A 38 -6.27 3.26 15.12
N THR A 39 -5.68 4.15 15.92
CA THR A 39 -4.61 5.06 15.52
C THR A 39 -3.56 4.38 14.64
N GLY A 40 -3.18 5.06 13.56
CA GLY A 40 -2.28 4.52 12.56
C GLY A 40 -2.07 5.46 11.38
N TYR A 41 -1.22 5.04 10.46
CA TYR A 41 -0.99 5.72 9.18
C TYR A 41 -1.55 4.88 8.04
N LEU A 42 -1.81 5.51 6.89
CA LEU A 42 -2.29 4.86 5.68
C LEU A 42 -3.72 4.33 5.80
N ASP A 43 -4.14 3.54 4.81
CA ASP A 43 -5.50 3.08 4.58
C ASP A 43 -5.68 1.55 4.73
N ASP A 44 -4.65 0.82 5.17
CA ASP A 44 -4.75 -0.61 5.46
C ASP A 44 -5.70 -0.83 6.65
N GLY A 45 -6.78 -1.58 6.40
CA GLY A 45 -7.86 -1.84 7.34
C GLY A 45 -9.21 -1.31 6.87
N THR A 46 -9.25 -0.31 5.98
CA THR A 46 -10.51 0.28 5.50
C THR A 46 -11.32 -0.68 4.64
N SER A 47 -10.69 -1.36 3.67
CA SER A 47 -11.37 -2.35 2.81
C SER A 47 -11.78 -3.61 3.60
N GLY A 48 -10.95 -4.01 4.55
CA GLY A 48 -11.23 -5.09 5.48
C GLY A 48 -12.42 -4.76 6.39
N LEU A 49 -12.47 -3.54 6.92
CA LEU A 49 -13.55 -3.10 7.80
C LEU A 49 -14.87 -3.00 7.02
N TRP A 50 -14.81 -2.51 5.79
CA TRP A 50 -15.93 -2.55 4.85
C TRP A 50 -16.44 -3.99 4.62
N SER A 51 -15.51 -4.94 4.44
CA SER A 51 -15.84 -6.37 4.29
C SER A 51 -16.55 -6.92 5.53
N ILE A 52 -16.09 -6.58 6.74
CA ILE A 52 -16.74 -6.97 8.00
C ILE A 52 -18.18 -6.45 8.05
N GLN A 53 -18.39 -5.16 7.76
CA GLN A 53 -19.72 -4.56 7.74
C GLN A 53 -20.67 -5.25 6.76
N ARG A 54 -20.20 -5.51 5.54
CA ARG A 54 -20.99 -6.20 4.49
C ARG A 54 -21.40 -7.61 4.92
N LEU A 55 -20.51 -8.32 5.61
CA LEU A 55 -20.75 -9.67 6.12
C LEU A 55 -21.58 -9.70 7.40
N GLY A 56 -22.02 -8.52 7.87
CA GLY A 56 -22.91 -8.33 9.01
C GLY A 56 -22.20 -8.29 10.36
N GLY A 57 -20.87 -8.19 10.38
CA GLY A 57 -20.10 -7.94 11.59
C GLY A 57 -20.20 -6.47 12.02
N LEU A 58 -19.80 -6.19 13.25
CA LEU A 58 -19.77 -4.84 13.82
C LEU A 58 -18.45 -4.15 13.48
N THR A 59 -18.54 -2.85 13.24
CA THR A 59 -17.41 -1.99 12.90
C THR A 59 -17.23 -0.90 13.95
N VAL A 60 -16.04 -0.85 14.53
CA VAL A 60 -15.66 0.10 15.57
C VAL A 60 -14.42 0.86 15.09
N VAL A 61 -14.43 2.17 15.22
CA VAL A 61 -13.30 3.02 14.85
C VAL A 61 -12.95 3.92 16.03
N GLN A 62 -11.66 4.04 16.35
CA GLN A 62 -11.21 5.01 17.34
C GLN A 62 -11.57 6.43 16.86
N ASP A 63 -12.09 7.28 17.74
CA ASP A 63 -12.33 8.69 17.42
C ASP A 63 -11.03 9.36 16.93
N PRO A 64 -10.99 9.90 15.69
CA PRO A 64 -9.78 10.54 15.16
C PRO A 64 -9.27 11.69 16.02
N ARG A 65 -10.12 12.33 16.83
CA ARG A 65 -9.72 13.43 17.73
C ARG A 65 -8.93 12.94 18.95
N ASP A 66 -9.07 11.66 19.30
CA ASP A 66 -8.36 11.00 20.40
C ASP A 66 -7.15 10.19 19.88
N ALA A 67 -7.06 9.94 18.57
CA ALA A 67 -5.98 9.18 17.96
C ALA A 67 -4.66 9.97 17.92
N GLN A 68 -3.56 9.32 18.33
CA GLN A 68 -2.21 9.88 18.18
C GLN A 68 -1.86 10.13 16.71
N SER A 69 -2.29 9.25 15.83
CA SER A 69 -2.21 9.37 14.38
C SER A 69 -3.61 9.17 13.79
N PRO A 70 -4.31 10.25 13.39
CA PRO A 70 -5.71 10.19 12.99
C PRO A 70 -5.92 9.66 11.56
N ALA A 71 -4.86 9.47 10.78
CA ALA A 71 -4.96 9.18 9.36
C ALA A 71 -5.77 7.90 9.06
N MET A 72 -5.41 6.77 9.70
CA MET A 72 -6.10 5.50 9.47
C MET A 72 -7.56 5.51 9.98
N PRO A 73 -7.88 5.96 11.21
CA PRO A 73 -9.28 6.10 11.64
C PRO A 73 -10.12 7.02 10.76
N ALA A 74 -9.59 8.17 10.36
CA ALA A 74 -10.31 9.11 9.51
C ALA A 74 -10.55 8.54 8.11
N ASN A 75 -9.57 7.81 7.54
CA ASN A 75 -9.75 7.09 6.29
C ASN A 75 -10.85 6.02 6.41
N ALA A 76 -10.86 5.23 7.49
CA ALA A 76 -11.91 4.24 7.71
C ALA A 76 -13.31 4.88 7.73
N LEU A 77 -13.47 6.04 8.39
CA LEU A 77 -14.74 6.77 8.47
C LEU A 77 -15.19 7.43 7.15
N GLU A 78 -14.26 7.71 6.24
CA GLU A 78 -14.60 8.25 4.91
C GLU A 78 -15.35 7.21 4.05
N PHE A 79 -14.96 5.94 4.17
CA PHE A 79 -15.47 4.85 3.31
C PHE A 79 -16.40 3.86 4.00
N VAL A 80 -16.36 3.77 5.34
CA VAL A 80 -17.17 2.85 6.14
C VAL A 80 -18.03 3.62 7.12
N GLN A 81 -19.34 3.33 7.11
CA GLN A 81 -20.26 3.86 8.12
C GLN A 81 -20.09 3.07 9.42
N ALA A 82 -19.10 3.42 10.25
CA ALA A 82 -18.82 2.69 11.48
C ALA A 82 -20.05 2.62 12.41
N ASP A 83 -20.29 1.45 13.02
CA ASP A 83 -21.37 1.27 14.00
C ASP A 83 -21.07 2.03 15.30
N HIS A 84 -19.78 2.10 15.67
CA HIS A 84 -19.31 2.83 16.84
C HIS A 84 -18.05 3.65 16.51
N VAL A 85 -18.04 4.90 16.98
CA VAL A 85 -16.86 5.78 16.98
C VAL A 85 -16.64 6.26 18.39
N VAL A 86 -15.56 5.81 19.04
CA VAL A 86 -15.33 6.05 20.47
C VAL A 86 -13.86 6.38 20.79
N PRO A 87 -13.57 7.15 21.84
CA PRO A 87 -12.20 7.33 22.35
C PRO A 87 -11.56 6.01 22.79
N LEU A 88 -10.22 5.96 22.80
CA LEU A 88 -9.45 4.77 23.17
C LEU A 88 -9.82 4.22 24.55
N ALA A 89 -10.07 5.10 25.51
CA ALA A 89 -10.45 4.74 26.88
C ALA A 89 -11.80 4.00 26.96
N GLU A 90 -12.71 4.23 26.02
CA GLU A 90 -14.05 3.64 25.99
C GLU A 90 -14.10 2.31 25.22
N LEU A 91 -13.07 2.01 24.41
CA LEU A 91 -13.03 0.79 23.60
C LEU A 91 -13.09 -0.49 24.44
N GLY A 92 -12.36 -0.56 25.54
CA GLY A 92 -12.34 -1.74 26.42
C GLY A 92 -13.74 -2.10 26.94
N PRO A 93 -14.41 -1.18 27.67
CA PRO A 93 -15.78 -1.36 28.13
C PRO A 93 -16.77 -1.67 27.01
N LEU A 94 -16.67 -0.97 25.87
CA LEU A 94 -17.53 -1.21 24.71
C LEU A 94 -17.38 -2.64 24.18
N LEU A 95 -16.15 -3.14 24.01
CA LEU A 95 -15.93 -4.50 23.52
C LEU A 95 -16.49 -5.56 24.47
N VAL A 96 -16.36 -5.37 25.79
CA VAL A 96 -16.97 -6.27 26.78
C VAL A 96 -18.49 -6.32 26.59
N GLN A 97 -19.14 -5.17 26.43
CA GLN A 97 -20.58 -5.10 26.17
C GLN A 97 -20.95 -5.83 24.86
N LEU A 98 -20.31 -5.47 23.74
CA LEU A 98 -20.66 -5.99 22.42
C LEU A 98 -20.48 -7.51 22.32
N THR A 99 -19.49 -8.08 23.02
CA THR A 99 -19.29 -9.54 23.03
C THR A 99 -20.39 -10.32 23.76
N ALA A 100 -21.20 -9.66 24.60
CA ALA A 100 -22.33 -10.26 25.29
C ALA A 100 -23.65 -10.16 24.51
N GLU A 101 -23.70 -9.36 23.44
CA GLU A 101 -24.91 -9.12 22.66
C GLU A 101 -25.22 -10.27 21.69
N ARG A 102 -26.51 -10.46 21.38
CA ARG A 102 -26.95 -11.47 20.41
C ARG A 102 -26.73 -10.98 18.99
N VAL A 103 -26.11 -11.84 18.19
CA VAL A 103 -25.75 -11.53 16.82
C VAL A 103 -26.90 -11.88 15.84
N PRO A 104 -27.23 -11.01 14.86
CA PRO A 104 -28.23 -11.34 13.84
C PRO A 104 -27.79 -12.50 12.93
N ALA A 105 -28.78 -13.25 12.43
CA ALA A 105 -28.54 -14.59 11.86
C ALA A 105 -28.01 -14.64 10.42
N LYS A 106 -28.03 -13.55 9.63
CA LYS A 106 -27.66 -13.61 8.21
C LYS A 106 -26.77 -12.45 7.72
N PRO A 107 -25.72 -12.73 6.93
CA PRO A 107 -24.95 -11.72 6.19
C PRO A 107 -25.84 -10.93 5.22
N ARG A 108 -25.47 -9.68 4.94
CA ARG A 108 -26.16 -8.80 3.99
C ARG A 108 -25.45 -8.76 2.62
N VAL A 109 -24.98 -9.90 2.13
CA VAL A 109 -24.24 -10.02 0.85
C VAL A 109 -24.87 -11.02 -0.10
N THR A 110 -24.75 -10.76 -1.39
CA THR A 110 -25.14 -11.64 -2.47
C THR A 110 -24.16 -12.82 -2.58
N LYS A 111 -24.60 -13.90 -3.25
CA LYS A 111 -23.74 -15.06 -3.51
C LYS A 111 -22.50 -14.70 -4.33
N ALA A 112 -22.66 -13.85 -5.35
CA ALA A 112 -21.56 -13.42 -6.22
C ALA A 112 -20.47 -12.66 -5.44
N GLU A 113 -20.87 -11.77 -4.52
CA GLU A 113 -19.93 -11.07 -3.63
C GLU A 113 -19.20 -12.04 -2.71
N LEU A 114 -19.89 -13.04 -2.16
CA LEU A 114 -19.29 -14.05 -1.30
C LEU A 114 -18.30 -14.94 -2.06
N ASP A 115 -18.61 -15.31 -3.30
CA ASP A 115 -17.74 -16.09 -4.17
C ASP A 115 -16.45 -15.31 -4.51
N LEU A 116 -16.58 -14.01 -4.85
CA LEU A 116 -15.43 -13.13 -5.08
C LEU A 116 -14.54 -13.00 -3.84
N LEU A 117 -15.15 -12.83 -2.67
CA LEU A 117 -14.43 -12.76 -1.39
C LEU A 117 -13.68 -14.07 -1.09
N GLY A 118 -14.31 -15.21 -1.40
CA GLY A 118 -13.69 -16.52 -1.28
C GLY A 118 -12.45 -16.66 -2.18
N LEU A 119 -12.51 -16.15 -3.41
CA LEU A 119 -11.36 -16.10 -4.32
C LEU A 119 -10.23 -15.22 -3.77
N GLU A 120 -10.54 -14.02 -3.26
CA GLU A 120 -9.53 -13.15 -2.65
C GLU A 120 -8.79 -13.83 -1.49
N LEU A 121 -9.53 -14.55 -0.64
CA LEU A 121 -8.95 -15.30 0.48
C LEU A 121 -8.12 -16.49 0.03
N ALA A 122 -8.52 -17.17 -1.05
CA ALA A 122 -7.72 -18.24 -1.64
C ALA A 122 -6.36 -17.69 -2.12
N ILE A 123 -6.36 -16.54 -2.82
CA ILE A 123 -5.14 -15.86 -3.28
C ILE A 123 -4.25 -15.47 -2.09
N ALA A 124 -4.81 -14.81 -1.08
CA ALA A 124 -4.07 -14.40 0.12
C ALA A 124 -3.42 -15.59 0.86
N LYS A 125 -4.05 -16.78 0.80
CA LYS A 125 -3.52 -18.03 1.38
C LYS A 125 -2.42 -18.70 0.56
N ALA A 126 -1.93 -18.05 -0.49
CA ALA A 126 -0.99 -18.55 -1.51
C ALA A 126 -1.63 -19.40 -2.64
N GLY A 127 -2.91 -19.19 -2.91
CA GLY A 127 -3.53 -19.68 -4.15
C GLY A 127 -2.96 -18.96 -5.38
N ASN A 128 -2.81 -19.68 -6.49
CA ASN A 128 -2.35 -19.10 -7.75
C ASN A 128 -3.46 -18.20 -8.33
N ALA A 129 -3.28 -16.88 -8.21
CA ALA A 129 -4.23 -15.87 -8.65
C ALA A 129 -4.56 -15.96 -10.15
N PHE A 130 -3.60 -16.34 -10.97
CA PHE A 130 -3.80 -16.57 -12.40
C PHE A 130 -4.71 -17.76 -12.65
N ALA A 131 -4.48 -18.88 -11.98
CA ALA A 131 -5.32 -20.08 -12.09
C ALA A 131 -6.76 -19.84 -11.59
N LEU A 132 -6.93 -18.90 -10.66
CA LEU A 132 -8.23 -18.47 -10.14
C LEU A 132 -8.92 -17.40 -11.00
N ASN A 133 -8.35 -17.07 -12.18
CA ASN A 133 -8.88 -16.12 -13.16
C ASN A 133 -9.28 -14.75 -12.58
N ILE A 134 -8.53 -14.24 -11.61
CA ILE A 134 -8.93 -13.01 -10.89
C ILE A 134 -9.05 -11.78 -11.81
N ILE A 135 -8.30 -11.76 -12.91
CA ILE A 135 -8.34 -10.70 -13.93
C ILE A 135 -9.75 -10.61 -14.54
N GLY A 136 -10.43 -11.74 -14.72
CA GLY A 136 -11.77 -11.80 -15.29
C GLY A 136 -12.89 -11.32 -14.36
N HIS A 137 -12.58 -11.02 -13.09
CA HIS A 137 -13.55 -10.58 -12.10
C HIS A 137 -13.62 -9.06 -11.93
N GLY A 138 -12.95 -8.30 -12.80
CA GLY A 138 -13.00 -6.83 -12.80
C GLY A 138 -12.71 -6.23 -14.16
N GLN A 139 -12.53 -4.91 -14.20
CA GLN A 139 -12.22 -4.17 -15.42
C GLN A 139 -10.71 -4.08 -15.62
N LEU A 140 -10.20 -4.56 -16.76
CA LEU A 140 -8.79 -4.40 -17.10
C LEU A 140 -8.46 -2.92 -17.31
N THR A 141 -7.31 -2.48 -16.82
CA THR A 141 -6.83 -1.10 -16.92
C THR A 141 -5.51 -1.02 -17.67
N SER A 142 -5.11 0.20 -18.04
CA SER A 142 -3.79 0.49 -18.60
C SER A 142 -2.69 0.61 -17.54
N PHE A 143 -3.03 0.52 -16.26
CA PHE A 143 -2.06 0.60 -15.17
C PHE A 143 -1.32 -0.72 -14.99
N THR A 144 -0.07 -0.62 -14.56
CA THR A 144 0.80 -1.77 -14.28
C THR A 144 1.11 -1.87 -12.79
N CYS A 145 1.26 -3.10 -12.33
CA CYS A 145 1.64 -3.43 -10.97
C CYS A 145 3.09 -2.96 -10.71
N PRO A 146 3.35 -2.12 -9.69
CA PRO A 146 4.71 -1.66 -9.39
C PRO A 146 5.67 -2.79 -9.01
N GLU A 147 5.15 -3.91 -8.49
CA GLU A 147 5.99 -5.05 -8.07
C GLU A 147 6.23 -6.08 -9.17
N CYS A 148 5.22 -6.41 -10.00
CA CYS A 148 5.34 -7.46 -11.02
C CYS A 148 5.27 -6.98 -12.46
N HIS A 149 5.02 -5.69 -12.69
CA HIS A 149 4.89 -5.05 -14.00
C HIS A 149 3.75 -5.59 -14.88
N GLY A 150 2.92 -6.50 -14.37
CA GLY A 150 1.73 -6.99 -15.07
C GLY A 150 0.58 -5.99 -15.03
N ALA A 151 -0.35 -6.11 -15.99
CA ALA A 151 -1.55 -5.28 -16.04
C ALA A 151 -2.42 -5.43 -14.77
N LEU A 152 -3.01 -4.32 -14.33
CA LEU A 152 -3.91 -4.27 -13.19
C LEU A 152 -5.37 -4.35 -13.63
N THR A 153 -6.13 -5.14 -12.89
CA THR A 153 -7.59 -5.19 -12.95
C THR A 153 -8.16 -4.36 -11.82
N GLN A 154 -9.12 -3.51 -12.14
CA GLN A 154 -9.89 -2.71 -11.19
C GLN A 154 -11.08 -3.51 -10.66
N LEU A 155 -11.24 -3.49 -9.34
CA LEU A 155 -12.35 -4.05 -8.57
C LEU A 155 -13.04 -2.91 -7.83
N ILE A 156 -14.38 -2.86 -7.90
CA ILE A 156 -15.19 -1.83 -7.24
C ILE A 156 -15.97 -2.48 -6.10
N GLU A 157 -15.75 -1.99 -4.88
CA GLU A 157 -16.34 -2.47 -3.63
C GLU A 157 -17.11 -1.33 -2.95
N GLY A 158 -18.36 -1.13 -3.39
CA GLY A 158 -19.15 0.03 -2.95
C GLY A 158 -18.53 1.34 -3.43
N LYS A 159 -17.95 2.13 -2.52
CA LYS A 159 -17.21 3.37 -2.84
C LYS A 159 -15.70 3.16 -2.96
N LEU A 160 -15.20 1.98 -2.61
CA LEU A 160 -13.78 1.67 -2.65
C LEU A 160 -13.38 1.16 -4.03
N ILE A 161 -12.27 1.67 -4.54
CA ILE A 161 -11.63 1.17 -5.75
C ILE A 161 -10.35 0.44 -5.33
N ARG A 162 -10.22 -0.81 -5.78
CA ARG A 162 -9.04 -1.64 -5.56
C ARG A 162 -8.48 -2.12 -6.89
N TYR A 163 -7.19 -2.34 -6.92
CA TYR A 163 -6.47 -2.88 -8.07
C TYR A 163 -5.83 -4.20 -7.70
N ARG A 164 -5.83 -5.14 -8.64
CA ARG A 164 -5.21 -6.44 -8.46
C ARG A 164 -4.47 -6.87 -9.71
N CYS A 165 -3.27 -7.43 -9.54
CA CYS A 165 -2.50 -8.00 -10.64
C CYS A 165 -2.70 -9.53 -10.74
N HIS A 166 -2.26 -10.11 -11.85
CA HIS A 166 -2.38 -11.55 -12.11
C HIS A 166 -1.59 -12.45 -11.15
N THR A 167 -0.55 -11.91 -10.48
CA THR A 167 0.20 -12.63 -9.44
C THR A 167 -0.43 -12.52 -8.06
N GLY A 168 -1.42 -11.63 -7.90
CA GLY A 168 -2.24 -11.48 -6.71
C GLY A 168 -1.89 -10.29 -5.80
N HIS A 169 -0.89 -9.45 -6.11
CA HIS A 169 -0.71 -8.17 -5.40
C HIS A 169 -1.97 -7.31 -5.52
N ALA A 170 -2.33 -6.67 -4.41
CA ALA A 170 -3.51 -5.82 -4.32
C ALA A 170 -3.15 -4.44 -3.75
N TYR A 171 -3.82 -3.41 -4.28
CA TYR A 171 -3.60 -2.02 -3.91
C TYR A 171 -4.94 -1.27 -3.84
N THR A 172 -5.14 -0.46 -2.81
CA THR A 172 -6.06 0.68 -2.88
C THR A 172 -5.53 1.74 -3.85
N VAL A 173 -6.35 2.73 -4.20
CA VAL A 173 -5.91 3.87 -5.04
C VAL A 173 -4.72 4.59 -4.39
N SER A 174 -4.82 4.87 -3.09
CA SER A 174 -3.77 5.57 -2.34
C SER A 174 -2.48 4.78 -2.27
N ALA A 175 -2.56 3.46 -2.01
CA ALA A 175 -1.40 2.59 -1.98
C ALA A 175 -0.76 2.45 -3.37
N LEU A 176 -1.56 2.33 -4.43
CA LEU A 176 -1.04 2.26 -5.80
C LEU A 176 -0.30 3.55 -6.18
N LEU A 177 -0.89 4.72 -5.90
CA LEU A 177 -0.26 6.01 -6.18
C LEU A 177 1.06 6.17 -5.40
N GLY A 178 1.05 5.80 -4.12
CA GLY A 178 2.25 5.78 -3.28
C GLY A 178 3.35 4.89 -3.85
N GLU A 179 3.01 3.67 -4.27
CA GLU A 179 3.98 2.74 -4.85
C GLU A 179 4.50 3.18 -6.22
N VAL A 180 3.65 3.73 -7.08
CA VAL A 180 4.08 4.27 -8.37
C VAL A 180 5.08 5.40 -8.15
N THR A 181 4.78 6.35 -7.25
CA THR A 181 5.72 7.45 -6.97
C THR A 181 7.01 6.97 -6.29
N GLN A 182 6.92 6.05 -5.34
CA GLN A 182 8.10 5.47 -4.69
C GLN A 182 8.98 4.68 -5.68
N SER A 183 8.37 3.99 -6.66
CA SER A 183 9.12 3.29 -7.70
C SER A 183 9.91 4.26 -8.59
N VAL A 184 9.32 5.40 -8.94
CA VAL A 184 10.00 6.46 -9.71
C VAL A 184 11.22 6.96 -8.94
N GLU A 185 11.06 7.26 -7.66
CA GLU A 185 12.16 7.70 -6.80
C GLU A 185 13.29 6.65 -6.75
N GLY A 186 12.94 5.38 -6.59
CA GLY A 186 13.90 4.28 -6.64
C GLY A 186 14.68 4.22 -7.96
N PHE A 187 14.02 4.42 -9.09
CA PHE A 187 14.69 4.48 -10.40
C PHE A 187 15.63 5.68 -10.53
N LEU A 188 15.26 6.84 -9.98
CA LEU A 188 16.13 8.02 -9.98
C LEU A 188 17.41 7.77 -9.16
N TYR A 189 17.29 7.14 -7.99
CA TYR A 189 18.47 6.75 -7.19
C TYR A 189 19.37 5.75 -7.93
N GLN A 190 18.79 4.74 -8.59
CA GLN A 190 19.58 3.78 -9.37
C GLN A 190 20.28 4.45 -10.57
N ALA A 191 19.62 5.39 -11.24
CA ALA A 191 20.23 6.16 -12.32
C ALA A 191 21.37 7.03 -11.80
N MET A 192 21.16 7.76 -10.70
CA MET A 192 22.20 8.58 -10.05
C MET A 192 23.42 7.74 -9.68
N ARG A 193 23.21 6.58 -9.03
CA ARG A 193 24.28 5.64 -8.70
C ARG A 193 25.07 5.21 -9.94
N GLY A 194 24.40 4.87 -11.04
CA GLY A 194 25.07 4.47 -12.28
C GLY A 194 25.94 5.58 -12.88
N ILE A 195 25.49 6.84 -12.77
CA ILE A 195 26.27 8.02 -13.19
C ILE A 195 27.49 8.22 -12.28
N GLU A 196 27.33 8.08 -10.96
CA GLU A 196 28.43 8.18 -9.99
C GLU A 196 29.47 7.06 -10.18
N GLU A 197 29.03 5.84 -10.47
CA GLU A 197 29.92 4.71 -10.82
C GLU A 197 30.69 4.98 -12.11
N THR A 198 30.05 5.62 -13.09
CA THR A 198 30.72 6.06 -14.32
C THR A 198 31.79 7.11 -14.02
N HIS A 199 31.48 8.10 -13.16
CA HIS A 199 32.47 9.07 -12.70
C HIS A 199 33.67 8.39 -12.03
N MET A 200 33.44 7.46 -11.09
CA MET A 200 34.51 6.74 -10.39
C MET A 200 35.42 5.97 -11.36
N LEU A 201 34.83 5.30 -12.36
CA LEU A 201 35.60 4.58 -13.39
C LEU A 201 36.44 5.54 -14.24
N LEU A 202 35.85 6.65 -14.69
CA LEU A 202 36.56 7.65 -15.51
C LEU A 202 37.73 8.27 -14.75
N SER A 203 37.53 8.63 -13.49
CA SER A 203 38.59 9.15 -12.61
C SER A 203 39.71 8.13 -12.41
N THR A 204 39.36 6.85 -12.18
CA THR A 204 40.35 5.76 -12.05
C THR A 204 41.17 5.57 -13.33
N LEU A 205 40.53 5.63 -14.50
CA LEU A 205 41.23 5.54 -15.78
C LEU A 205 42.14 6.74 -16.03
N ALA A 206 41.69 7.95 -15.67
CA ALA A 206 42.53 9.14 -15.75
C ALA A 206 43.81 8.99 -14.93
N ASP A 207 43.70 8.54 -13.68
CA ASP A 207 44.86 8.32 -12.80
C ASP A 207 45.84 7.30 -13.40
N HIS A 208 45.33 6.23 -14.02
CA HIS A 208 46.16 5.25 -14.72
C HIS A 208 46.91 5.88 -15.90
N PHE A 209 46.24 6.67 -16.75
CA PHE A 209 46.89 7.32 -17.89
C PHE A 209 47.88 8.43 -17.49
N VAL A 210 47.70 9.04 -16.31
CA VAL A 210 48.71 9.92 -15.70
C VAL A 210 49.99 9.11 -15.39
N GLN A 211 49.85 7.93 -14.79
CA GLN A 211 50.98 7.04 -14.46
C GLN A 211 51.72 6.55 -15.71
N GLU A 212 50.99 6.27 -16.80
CA GLU A 212 51.53 5.87 -18.10
C GLU A 212 52.10 7.05 -18.92
N GLN A 213 52.19 8.25 -18.35
CA GLN A 213 52.72 9.46 -18.99
C GLN A 213 51.94 9.86 -20.26
N GLN A 214 50.63 9.62 -20.28
CA GLN A 214 49.70 10.01 -21.36
C GLN A 214 48.72 11.11 -20.90
N PRO A 215 49.20 12.35 -20.64
CA PRO A 215 48.40 13.40 -20.01
C PRO A 215 47.21 13.85 -20.86
N ALA A 216 47.33 13.85 -22.20
CA ALA A 216 46.23 14.23 -23.08
C ALA A 216 45.04 13.24 -23.00
N VAL A 217 45.33 11.95 -22.76
CA VAL A 217 44.30 10.93 -22.59
C VAL A 217 43.67 11.04 -21.20
N ALA A 218 44.49 11.23 -20.16
CA ALA A 218 44.01 11.47 -18.80
C ALA A 218 43.05 12.68 -18.72
N ASP A 219 43.41 13.80 -19.34
CA ASP A 219 42.57 15.01 -19.39
C ASP A 219 41.20 14.75 -20.03
N LEU A 220 41.14 13.92 -21.09
CA LEU A 220 39.88 13.54 -21.72
C LEU A 220 38.98 12.77 -20.75
N PHE A 221 39.54 11.83 -19.98
CA PHE A 221 38.80 11.08 -18.98
C PHE A 221 38.32 11.97 -17.83
N LEU A 222 39.16 12.89 -17.34
CA LEU A 222 38.78 13.85 -16.29
C LEU A 222 37.63 14.75 -16.73
N ARG A 223 37.66 15.29 -17.96
CA ARG A 223 36.55 16.11 -18.49
C ARG A 223 35.23 15.34 -18.49
N LYS A 224 35.25 14.07 -18.94
CA LYS A 224 34.05 13.22 -18.92
C LYS A 224 33.59 12.88 -17.51
N ALA A 225 34.53 12.73 -16.57
CA ALA A 225 34.21 12.49 -15.16
C ALA A 225 33.50 13.71 -14.57
N GLU A 226 33.95 14.92 -14.90
CA GLU A 226 33.31 16.18 -14.48
C GLU A 226 31.90 16.32 -15.06
N GLU A 227 31.72 16.04 -16.36
CA GLU A 227 30.40 16.01 -16.99
C GLU A 227 29.43 15.05 -16.28
N SER A 228 29.91 13.85 -15.92
CA SER A 228 29.13 12.86 -15.17
C SER A 228 28.75 13.37 -13.78
N SER A 229 29.67 14.07 -13.09
CA SER A 229 29.41 14.67 -11.77
C SER A 229 28.28 15.71 -11.82
N VAL A 230 28.30 16.58 -12.83
CA VAL A 230 27.23 17.58 -13.04
C VAL A 230 25.87 16.91 -13.27
N GLN A 231 25.83 15.83 -14.06
CA GLN A 231 24.60 15.06 -14.29
C GLN A 231 24.07 14.39 -13.01
N ALA A 232 24.96 13.80 -12.20
CA ALA A 232 24.58 13.21 -10.91
C ALA A 232 23.98 14.26 -9.97
N GLN A 233 24.56 15.47 -9.91
CA GLN A 233 24.04 16.56 -9.08
C GLN A 233 22.64 17.01 -9.51
N GLN A 234 22.37 17.07 -10.82
CA GLN A 234 21.03 17.37 -11.34
C GLN A 234 20.03 16.29 -10.94
N MET A 235 20.41 15.02 -11.01
CA MET A 235 19.57 13.90 -10.58
C MET A 235 19.27 13.96 -9.09
N HIS A 236 20.28 14.25 -8.26
CA HIS A 236 20.11 14.43 -6.81
C HIS A 236 19.11 15.54 -6.48
N GLN A 237 19.18 16.69 -7.18
CA GLN A 237 18.21 17.76 -7.00
C GLN A 237 16.79 17.36 -7.40
N ALA A 238 16.65 16.55 -8.45
CA ALA A 238 15.34 16.03 -8.87
C ALA A 238 14.76 15.07 -7.81
N ILE A 239 15.58 14.21 -7.22
CA ILE A 239 15.20 13.30 -6.15
C ILE A 239 14.72 14.08 -4.92
N VAL A 240 15.48 15.06 -4.44
CA VAL A 240 15.10 15.85 -3.24
C VAL A 240 13.78 16.62 -3.44
N ARG A 241 13.46 17.00 -4.67
CA ARG A 241 12.21 17.68 -5.01
C ARG A 241 11.05 16.73 -5.26
N HIS A 242 11.30 15.43 -5.41
CA HIS A 242 10.26 14.46 -5.68
C HIS A 242 9.40 14.26 -4.41
N GLU A 243 8.09 14.50 -4.53
CA GLU A 243 7.14 14.28 -3.44
C GLU A 243 6.43 12.94 -3.65
N SER A 244 6.45 12.07 -2.64
CA SER A 244 5.63 10.86 -2.67
C SER A 244 4.16 11.27 -2.61
N LEU A 245 3.42 10.95 -3.66
CA LEU A 245 2.00 11.20 -3.72
C LEU A 245 1.30 9.99 -3.10
N SER A 246 0.59 10.21 -1.99
CA SER A 246 -0.33 9.24 -1.41
C SER A 246 -1.67 9.92 -1.15
N GLY A 247 -2.77 9.17 -1.13
CA GLY A 247 -4.11 9.73 -0.88
C GLY A 247 -4.27 10.38 0.51
N ASP A 248 -3.27 10.26 1.38
CA ASP A 248 -3.18 10.91 2.70
C ASP A 248 -2.95 12.43 2.60
N LEU A 249 -3.00 13.02 1.39
CA LEU A 249 -2.96 14.46 1.12
C LEU A 249 -4.00 15.30 1.90
N GLN A 250 -4.94 14.66 2.61
CA GLN A 250 -5.86 15.34 3.53
C GLN A 250 -5.27 15.62 4.94
N PHE A 251 -4.11 15.09 5.32
CA PHE A 251 -3.56 15.25 6.70
C PHE A 251 -2.43 16.27 6.86
N ARG A 252 -2.02 16.98 5.80
CA ARG A 252 -1.35 18.28 5.98
C ARG A 252 -2.39 19.33 6.36
N GLY A 253 -2.92 19.21 7.57
CA GLY A 253 -3.61 20.31 8.22
C GLY A 253 -2.71 21.54 8.12
N LYS A 254 -3.24 22.60 7.50
CA LYS A 254 -2.68 23.95 7.61
C LYS A 254 -2.26 24.15 9.07
N LYS A 255 -0.97 24.42 9.34
CA LYS A 255 -0.63 25.15 10.56
C LYS A 255 -1.56 26.37 10.58
N PRO A 256 -2.35 26.61 11.64
CA PRO A 256 -2.99 27.90 11.75
C PRO A 256 -1.85 28.92 11.83
N GLY A 257 -1.76 29.77 10.81
CA GLY A 257 -1.00 31.00 10.90
C GLY A 257 -1.67 31.89 11.95
N GLY A 258 -0.86 32.34 12.90
CA GLY A 258 -1.26 33.13 14.06
C GLY A 258 -0.18 33.01 15.13
#